data_AF-A0A5C4VQJ4-F1
#
_entry.id   AF-A0A5C4VQJ4-F1
#
_cell.length_a   1.000
_cell.length_b   1.000
_cell.length_c   1.000
_cell.angle_alpha   90.00
_cell.angle_beta   90.00
_cell.angle_gamma   90.00
#
_symmetry.space_group_name_H-M   'P 1'
#
loop_
_entity.id
_entity.type
_entity.pdbx_description
1 polymer ?
#
loop_
_entity_poly.entity_id
_entity_poly.type
_entity_poly.pdbx_seq_one_letter_code
_entity_poly.pdbx_strand_id
1 'polypeptide(L)'
;MPTFNDPVADADELREAVRGLAHATRTIDDPTAIYAVLGSISSALASLSQSLHQLGEFHDGPTRKQAWMNGDANAGRAASYRESWELHRAAEMIHQVAECVDRAHEIEATIAYDIRDYAAFASVQRSTHQPGMSL
;
A
#
# COMPACT_ATOMS: atom_id res chain seq x y z
N MET A 1 -3.01 17.94 -6.09
CA MET A 1 -2.52 17.17 -7.26
C MET A 1 -1.11 16.74 -6.90
N PRO A 2 -0.77 15.45 -6.99
CA PRO A 2 0.58 14.99 -6.70
C PRO A 2 1.58 15.66 -7.66
N THR A 3 2.73 16.07 -7.12
CA THR A 3 3.74 16.80 -7.89
C THR A 3 4.90 15.92 -8.33
N PHE A 4 5.07 14.74 -7.74
CA PHE A 4 6.05 13.70 -8.11
C PHE A 4 7.51 14.18 -8.14
N ASN A 5 7.83 15.27 -7.45
CA ASN A 5 9.16 15.89 -7.45
C ASN A 5 9.75 16.02 -6.04
N ASP A 6 8.97 15.69 -5.00
CA ASP A 6 9.40 15.75 -3.61
C ASP A 6 9.12 14.40 -2.94
N PRO A 7 10.12 13.49 -2.89
CA PRO A 7 9.92 12.15 -2.37
C PRO A 7 9.52 12.13 -0.89
N VAL A 8 9.80 13.20 -0.12
CA VAL A 8 9.38 13.28 1.29
C VAL A 8 7.89 13.62 1.36
N ALA A 9 7.44 14.64 0.63
CA ALA A 9 6.03 14.99 0.56
C ALA A 9 5.18 13.86 -0.04
N ASP A 10 5.66 13.22 -1.11
CA ASP A 10 4.97 12.10 -1.76
C ASP A 10 4.86 10.87 -0.82
N ALA A 11 5.87 10.62 0.04
CA ALA A 11 5.79 9.58 1.06
C ALA A 11 4.77 9.89 2.18
N ASP A 12 4.63 11.16 2.56
CA ASP A 12 3.59 11.60 3.49
C ASP A 12 2.19 11.43 2.88
N GLU A 13 2.01 11.79 1.60
CA GLU A 13 0.77 11.57 0.87
C GLU A 13 0.41 10.09 0.77
N LEU A 14 1.38 9.22 0.46
CA LEU A 14 1.20 7.76 0.46
C LEU A 14 0.69 7.26 1.82
N ARG A 15 1.31 7.72 2.93
CA ARG A 15 0.89 7.33 4.28
C ARG A 15 -0.56 7.70 4.54
N GLU A 16 -0.97 8.93 4.23
CA GLU A 16 -2.35 9.37 4.47
C GLU A 16 -3.34 8.66 3.54
N ALA A 17 -3.00 8.43 2.27
CA ALA A 17 -3.84 7.70 1.34
C ALA A 17 -4.08 6.26 1.79
N VAL A 18 -3.03 5.54 2.23
CA VAL A 18 -3.16 4.16 2.73
C VAL A 18 -3.95 4.11 4.03
N ARG A 19 -3.79 5.09 4.93
CA ARG A 19 -4.63 5.21 6.14
C ARG A 19 -6.09 5.45 5.80
N GLY A 20 -6.36 6.35 4.85
CA GLY A 20 -7.71 6.64 4.35
C GLY A 20 -8.35 5.39 3.74
N LEU A 21 -7.61 4.66 2.90
CA LEU A 21 -8.05 3.40 2.32
C LEU A 21 -8.37 2.36 3.41
N ALA A 22 -7.48 2.16 4.38
CA ALA A 22 -7.69 1.23 5.49
C ALA A 22 -8.89 1.61 6.38
N HIS A 23 -9.22 2.90 6.47
CA HIS A 23 -10.43 3.34 7.16
C HIS A 23 -11.69 3.05 6.32
N ALA A 24 -11.66 3.37 5.02
CA ALA A 24 -12.79 3.18 4.12
C ALA A 24 -13.13 1.70 3.90
N THR A 25 -12.14 0.81 3.81
CA THR A 25 -12.37 -0.63 3.61
C THR A 25 -12.94 -1.37 4.83
N ARG A 26 -13.10 -0.70 5.98
CA ARG A 26 -13.83 -1.25 7.14
C ARG A 26 -15.29 -1.52 6.84
N THR A 27 -15.86 -0.78 5.90
CA THR A 27 -17.26 -0.93 5.48
C THR A 27 -17.35 -0.62 3.99
N ILE A 28 -17.69 -1.63 3.19
CA ILE A 28 -17.88 -1.47 1.75
C ILE A 28 -19.37 -1.58 1.47
N ASP A 29 -19.99 -0.44 1.20
CA ASP A 29 -21.43 -0.28 0.94
C ASP A 29 -21.85 -0.71 -0.49
N ASP A 30 -20.89 -0.84 -1.40
CA ASP A 30 -21.13 -1.31 -2.77
C ASP A 30 -20.05 -2.34 -3.10
N PRO A 31 -20.38 -3.64 -3.13
CA PRO A 31 -19.39 -4.68 -3.38
C PRO A 31 -18.81 -4.58 -4.80
N THR A 32 -19.49 -3.92 -5.74
CA THR A 32 -18.95 -3.70 -7.10
C THR A 32 -17.73 -2.78 -7.11
N ALA A 33 -17.52 -2.00 -6.03
CA ALA A 33 -16.33 -1.16 -5.86
C ALA A 33 -15.05 -1.97 -5.56
N ILE A 34 -15.16 -3.22 -5.08
CA ILE A 34 -14.02 -4.05 -4.67
C ILE A 34 -13.07 -4.26 -5.85
N TYR A 35 -13.60 -4.50 -7.05
CA TYR A 35 -12.80 -4.66 -8.27
C TYR A 35 -11.88 -3.45 -8.50
N ALA A 36 -12.44 -2.24 -8.52
CA ALA A 36 -11.67 -1.01 -8.73
C ALA A 36 -10.65 -0.75 -7.59
N VAL A 37 -10.99 -1.09 -6.36
CA VAL A 37 -10.09 -0.99 -5.20
C VAL A 37 -8.89 -1.94 -5.37
N LEU A 38 -9.12 -3.20 -5.73
CA LEU A 38 -8.04 -4.17 -5.93
C LEU A 38 -7.10 -3.76 -7.07
N GLY A 39 -7.63 -3.29 -8.21
CA GLY A 39 -6.80 -2.78 -9.31
C GLY A 39 -5.93 -1.57 -8.91
N SER A 40 -6.48 -0.67 -8.08
CA SER A 40 -5.73 0.48 -7.56
C SER A 40 -4.64 0.04 -6.57
N ILE A 41 -4.93 -0.91 -5.68
CA ILE A 41 -3.96 -1.46 -4.74
C ILE A 41 -2.82 -2.16 -5.48
N SER A 42 -3.11 -2.98 -6.49
CA SER A 42 -2.08 -3.64 -7.30
C SER A 42 -1.12 -2.62 -7.93
N SER A 43 -1.67 -1.61 -8.61
CA SER A 43 -0.87 -0.56 -9.24
C SER A 43 -0.01 0.22 -8.23
N ALA A 44 -0.56 0.47 -7.03
CA ALA A 44 0.16 1.12 -5.94
C ALA A 44 1.30 0.24 -5.40
N LEU A 45 1.07 -1.07 -5.23
CA LEU A 45 2.11 -2.01 -4.78
C LEU A 45 3.25 -2.12 -5.79
N ALA A 46 2.95 -2.17 -7.10
CA ALA A 46 3.97 -2.16 -8.14
C ALA A 46 4.84 -0.89 -8.07
N SER A 47 4.21 0.28 -7.91
CA SER A 47 4.91 1.56 -7.76
C SER A 47 5.73 1.64 -6.47
N LEU A 48 5.23 1.07 -5.38
CA LEU A 48 5.94 1.00 -4.10
C LEU A 48 7.14 0.07 -4.17
N SER A 49 7.02 -1.09 -4.84
CA SER A 49 8.15 -1.99 -5.13
C SER A 49 9.24 -1.26 -5.91
N GLN A 50 8.87 -0.54 -6.97
CA GLN A 50 9.81 0.29 -7.72
C GLN A 50 10.50 1.34 -6.84
N SER A 51 9.74 2.05 -6.00
CA SER A 51 10.28 3.09 -5.12
C SER A 51 11.30 2.51 -4.12
N LEU A 52 11.04 1.32 -3.57
CA LEU A 52 11.98 0.63 -2.68
C LEU A 52 13.26 0.20 -3.43
N HIS A 53 13.15 -0.25 -4.67
CA HIS A 53 14.32 -0.55 -5.50
C HIS A 53 15.18 0.70 -5.72
N GLN A 54 14.56 1.83 -6.06
CA GLN A 54 15.24 3.11 -6.27
C GLN A 54 15.95 3.62 -5.00
N LEU A 55 15.31 3.47 -3.83
CA LEU A 55 15.95 3.77 -2.55
C LEU A 55 17.13 2.82 -2.30
N GLY A 56 17.01 1.53 -2.61
CA GLY A 56 18.11 0.57 -2.52
C GLY A 56 19.29 0.93 -3.43
N GLU A 57 19.02 1.32 -4.67
CA GLU A 57 20.03 1.72 -5.66
C GLU A 57 20.87 2.93 -5.20
N PHE A 58 20.26 3.87 -4.48
CA PHE A 58 20.98 5.00 -3.88
C PHE A 58 22.13 4.53 -2.97
N HIS A 59 21.92 3.43 -2.24
CA HIS A 59 22.89 2.84 -1.34
C HIS A 59 23.84 1.83 -2.01
N ASP A 60 23.58 1.41 -3.25
CA ASP A 60 24.50 0.57 -4.05
C ASP A 60 25.55 1.40 -4.80
N GLY A 61 25.19 2.63 -5.14
CA GLY A 61 25.97 3.54 -5.99
C GLY A 61 27.23 4.15 -5.33
N PRO A 62 27.84 5.16 -6.00
CA PRO A 62 29.01 5.89 -5.48
C PRO A 62 28.78 6.50 -4.10
N THR A 63 27.53 6.83 -3.75
CA THR A 63 27.12 7.38 -2.46
C THR A 63 27.46 6.46 -1.29
N ARG A 64 27.43 5.13 -1.49
CA ARG A 64 27.94 4.14 -0.53
C ARG A 64 29.36 4.46 -0.07
N LYS A 65 30.22 4.96 -0.98
CA LYS A 65 31.62 5.29 -0.69
C LYS A 65 31.76 6.51 0.22
N GLN A 66 30.70 7.32 0.33
CA GLN A 66 30.63 8.52 1.17
C GLN A 66 30.05 8.23 2.56
N ALA A 67 29.57 7.00 2.82
CA ALA A 67 28.97 6.64 4.10
C ALA A 67 30.05 6.44 5.20
N TRP A 68 29.93 7.22 6.27
CA TRP A 68 30.75 7.10 7.48
C TRP A 68 29.84 6.81 8.68
N MET A 69 30.25 5.85 9.52
CA MET A 69 29.57 5.60 10.79
C MET A 69 30.58 5.64 11.92
N ASN A 70 30.35 6.50 12.92
CA ASN A 70 31.23 6.65 14.08
C ASN A 70 32.71 6.90 13.71
N GLY A 71 32.97 7.58 12.59
CA GLY A 71 34.32 7.82 12.06
C GLY A 71 34.94 6.66 11.28
N ASP A 72 34.24 5.53 11.11
CA ASP A 72 34.70 4.38 10.32
C ASP A 72 33.96 4.28 8.98
N ALA A 73 34.71 4.45 7.89
CA ALA A 73 34.23 4.32 6.53
C ALA A 73 33.92 2.87 6.12
N ASN A 74 34.59 1.87 6.71
CA ASN A 74 34.31 0.46 6.44
C ASN A 74 32.97 0.07 7.07
N ALA A 75 32.76 0.46 8.32
CA ALA A 75 31.48 0.29 8.99
C ALA A 75 30.37 0.98 8.19
N GLY A 76 30.56 2.24 7.79
CA GLY A 76 29.61 3.00 6.97
C GLY A 76 29.20 2.28 5.67
N ARG A 77 30.18 1.79 4.89
CA ARG A 77 29.91 1.01 3.68
C ARG A 77 29.14 -0.28 3.95
N ALA A 78 29.45 -0.96 5.05
CA ALA A 78 28.75 -2.18 5.45
C ALA A 78 27.28 -1.91 5.83
N ALA A 79 26.98 -0.79 6.50
CA ALA A 79 25.59 -0.41 6.76
C ALA A 79 24.83 -0.05 5.48
N SER A 80 25.40 0.78 4.60
CA SER A 80 24.73 1.12 3.34
C SER A 80 24.42 -0.13 2.51
N TYR A 81 25.33 -1.10 2.45
CA TYR A 81 25.05 -2.37 1.76
C TYR A 81 23.93 -3.18 2.42
N ARG A 82 23.87 -3.21 3.76
CA ARG A 82 22.78 -3.89 4.47
C ARG A 82 21.44 -3.23 4.20
N GLU A 83 21.40 -1.91 4.21
CA GLU A 83 20.20 -1.12 3.89
C GLU A 83 19.73 -1.37 2.46
N SER A 84 20.63 -1.32 1.46
CA SER A 84 20.25 -1.62 0.07
C SER A 84 19.69 -3.04 -0.07
N TRP A 85 20.32 -4.02 0.58
CA TRP A 85 19.85 -5.40 0.55
C TRP A 85 18.44 -5.57 1.14
N GLU A 86 18.16 -4.96 2.29
CA GLU A 86 16.82 -5.03 2.91
C GLU A 86 15.77 -4.33 2.04
N LEU A 87 16.10 -3.19 1.43
CA LEU A 87 15.17 -2.46 0.55
C LEU A 87 14.84 -3.24 -0.72
N HIS A 88 15.84 -3.84 -1.37
CA HIS A 88 15.63 -4.71 -2.53
C HIS A 88 14.82 -5.94 -2.16
N ARG A 89 15.12 -6.58 -1.02
CA ARG A 89 14.34 -7.71 -0.52
C ARG A 89 12.88 -7.33 -0.26
N ALA A 90 12.64 -6.17 0.36
CA ALA A 90 11.30 -5.67 0.60
C ALA A 90 10.56 -5.38 -0.72
N ALA A 91 11.24 -4.81 -1.72
CA ALA A 91 10.69 -4.60 -3.06
C ALA A 91 10.20 -5.90 -3.70
N GLU A 92 11.00 -6.96 -3.64
CA GLU A 92 10.62 -8.29 -4.15
C GLU A 92 9.45 -8.90 -3.40
N MET A 93 9.40 -8.73 -2.07
CA MET A 93 8.26 -9.18 -1.27
C MET A 93 6.99 -8.43 -1.63
N ILE A 94 7.05 -7.12 -1.83
CA ILE A 94 5.90 -6.32 -2.28
C ILE A 94 5.46 -6.72 -3.68
N HIS A 95 6.39 -7.02 -4.58
CA HIS A 95 6.07 -7.51 -5.92
C HIS A 95 5.26 -8.82 -5.86
N GLN A 96 5.68 -9.77 -5.03
CA GLN A 96 4.92 -11.02 -4.81
C GLN A 96 3.53 -10.76 -4.19
N VAL A 97 3.40 -9.75 -3.32
CA VAL A 97 2.09 -9.34 -2.79
C VAL A 97 1.22 -8.73 -3.90
N ALA A 98 1.79 -7.93 -4.80
CA ALA A 98 1.08 -7.38 -5.96
C ALA A 98 0.51 -8.51 -6.84
N GLU A 99 1.28 -9.55 -7.13
CA GLU A 99 0.79 -10.73 -7.87
C GLU A 99 -0.35 -11.47 -7.15
N CYS A 100 -0.35 -11.48 -5.81
CA CYS A 100 -1.48 -12.02 -5.04
C CYS A 100 -2.73 -11.15 -5.18
N VAL A 101 -2.58 -9.83 -5.15
CA VAL A 101 -3.68 -8.86 -5.31
C VAL A 101 -4.21 -8.88 -6.74
N ASP A 102 -3.36 -9.00 -7.76
CA ASP A 102 -3.76 -9.15 -9.16
C ASP A 102 -4.62 -10.39 -9.36
N ARG A 103 -4.22 -11.53 -8.81
CA ARG A 103 -5.05 -12.74 -8.85
C ARG A 103 -6.38 -12.56 -8.13
N ALA A 104 -6.40 -11.86 -6.99
CA ALA A 104 -7.65 -11.53 -6.32
C ALA A 104 -8.54 -10.62 -7.18
N HIS A 105 -7.95 -9.65 -7.89
CA HIS A 105 -8.64 -8.77 -8.82
C HIS A 105 -9.24 -9.53 -10.01
N GLU A 106 -8.52 -10.52 -10.55
CA GLU A 106 -9.02 -11.42 -11.60
C GLU A 106 -10.18 -12.28 -11.10
N ILE A 107 -10.08 -12.82 -9.88
CA ILE A 107 -11.17 -13.61 -9.27
C ILE A 107 -12.40 -12.74 -9.03
N GLU A 108 -12.23 -11.52 -8.51
CA GLU A 108 -13.31 -10.57 -8.25
C GLU A 108 -14.11 -10.27 -9.52
N ALA A 109 -13.45 -10.19 -10.68
CA ALA A 109 -14.12 -9.98 -11.97
C ALA A 109 -15.12 -11.10 -12.35
N THR A 110 -15.01 -12.28 -11.72
CA THR A 110 -15.88 -13.42 -11.96
C THR A 110 -17.06 -13.50 -11.01
N ILE A 111 -17.07 -12.69 -9.94
CA ILE A 111 -18.11 -12.70 -8.92
C ILE A 111 -19.29 -11.83 -9.37
N ALA A 112 -20.49 -12.37 -9.28
CA ALA A 112 -21.73 -11.63 -9.51
C ALA A 112 -22.45 -11.37 -8.17
N TYR A 113 -22.79 -10.11 -7.92
CA TYR A 113 -23.54 -9.70 -6.73
C TYR A 113 -25.02 -9.50 -7.07
N ASP A 114 -25.94 -10.14 -6.34
CA ASP A 114 -27.38 -9.82 -6.41
C ASP A 114 -27.65 -8.55 -5.57
N ILE A 115 -27.93 -7.46 -6.27
CA ILE A 115 -28.21 -6.13 -5.67
C ILE A 115 -29.38 -6.18 -4.68
N ARG A 116 -30.32 -7.13 -4.84
CA ARG A 116 -31.50 -7.26 -3.96
C ARG A 116 -31.14 -7.82 -2.58
N ASP A 117 -30.21 -8.77 -2.54
CA ASP A 117 -29.72 -9.33 -1.28
C ASP A 117 -28.90 -8.28 -0.52
N TYR A 118 -28.14 -7.45 -1.24
CA TYR A 118 -27.33 -6.39 -0.64
C TYR A 118 -28.16 -5.30 0.05
N ALA A 119 -29.24 -4.83 -0.59
CA ALA A 119 -30.14 -3.83 -0.01
C ALA A 119 -30.79 -4.32 1.31
N ALA A 120 -31.05 -5.62 1.41
CA ALA A 120 -31.56 -6.23 2.63
C ALA A 120 -30.51 -6.20 3.77
N PHE A 121 -29.25 -6.56 3.50
CA PHE A 121 -28.17 -6.50 4.50
C PHE A 121 -27.86 -5.07 5.00
N ALA A 122 -27.79 -4.09 4.08
CA ALA A 122 -27.59 -2.69 4.44
C ALA A 122 -28.71 -2.13 5.33
N SER A 123 -29.96 -2.54 5.07
CA SER A 123 -31.12 -2.15 5.89
C SER A 123 -31.07 -2.73 7.31
N VAL A 124 -30.57 -3.97 7.46
CA VAL A 124 -30.40 -4.64 8.75
C VAL A 124 -29.31 -3.96 9.57
N GLN A 125 -28.15 -3.64 8.97
CA GLN A 125 -27.07 -2.92 9.68
C GLN A 125 -27.47 -1.49 10.10
N ARG A 126 -28.27 -0.79 9.31
CA ARG A 126 -28.74 0.55 9.66
C ARG A 126 -29.75 0.53 10.82
N SER A 127 -30.51 -0.56 10.96
CA SER A 127 -31.47 -0.77 12.05
C SER A 127 -30.80 -1.10 13.40
N THR A 128 -29.68 -1.83 13.38
CA THR A 128 -28.91 -2.15 14.60
C THR A 128 -28.16 -0.97 15.19
N HIS A 129 -28.02 0.14 14.44
CA HIS A 129 -27.27 1.32 14.85
C HIS A 129 -28.14 2.51 15.32
N GLN A 130 -29.43 2.29 15.67
CA GLN A 130 -30.22 3.34 16.32
C GLN A 130 -29.62 3.68 17.71
N PRO A 131 -29.16 4.92 17.95
CA PRO A 131 -28.80 5.34 19.29
C PRO A 131 -30.08 5.39 20.13
N GLY A 132 -30.12 4.62 21.22
CA GLY A 132 -31.24 4.63 22.15
C GLY A 132 -31.57 6.06 22.57
N MET A 133 -32.80 6.50 22.30
CA MET A 133 -33.33 7.73 22.86
C MET A 133 -33.28 7.62 24.38
N SER A 134 -32.37 8.36 25.02
CA SER A 134 -32.45 8.61 26.47
C SER A 134 -33.59 9.61 26.72
N LEU A 135 -34.52 9.18 27.56
CA LEU A 135 -35.54 9.99 28.22
C LEU A 135 -34.94 10.67 29.46
#